data_AF-A0A969IZN4-F1
#
_entry.id   AF-A0A969IZN4-F1
#
_cell.length_a   1.000
_cell.length_b   1.000
_cell.length_c   1.000
_cell.angle_alpha   90.00
_cell.angle_beta   90.00
_cell.angle_gamma   90.00
#
_symmetry.space_group_name_H-M   'P 1'
#
loop_
_entity.id
_entity.type
_entity.pdbx_description
1 polymer ?
#
loop_
_entity_poly.entity_id
_entity_poly.type
_entity_poly.pdbx_seq_one_letter_code
_entity_poly.pdbx_strand_id
1 'polypeptide(L)'
;MSFWNQPVCKYTIRASAVVTLGLLVASCSESKLSQCKQLIDVANQVVTNVQTVAQNASSTTNPSDSLAVINKVAEAADQAKTDMESLQLSDENLKGFQTRYAAMYAEIGETTRDMLSAAQSKDTQAGKNAYNEFKAATSQEGSLVNEINAYCAQ
;
A
#
# COMPACT_ATOMS: atom_id res chain seq x y z
N MET A 1 -11.99 -33.54 8.58
CA MET A 1 -10.72 -33.06 9.15
C MET A 1 -9.61 -33.56 8.25
N SER A 2 -9.26 -32.77 7.25
CA SER A 2 -8.30 -33.15 6.20
C SER A 2 -6.94 -32.56 6.57
N PHE A 3 -5.96 -33.43 6.62
CA PHE A 3 -4.59 -33.18 7.05
C PHE A 3 -3.91 -32.10 6.19
N TRP A 4 -3.19 -31.21 6.88
CA TRP A 4 -2.30 -30.21 6.29
C TRP A 4 -1.20 -30.90 5.47
N ASN A 5 -1.11 -30.55 4.20
CA ASN A 5 -0.04 -30.95 3.31
C ASN A 5 1.13 -29.97 3.51
N GLN A 6 2.17 -30.38 4.24
CA GLN A 6 3.43 -29.63 4.32
C GLN A 6 4.37 -30.08 3.18
N PRO A 7 5.02 -29.16 2.44
CA PRO A 7 6.11 -29.53 1.54
C PRO A 7 7.36 -29.85 2.37
N VAL A 8 7.61 -31.14 2.59
CA VAL A 8 8.84 -31.62 3.23
C VAL A 8 9.94 -31.68 2.16
N CYS A 9 10.86 -30.71 2.15
CA CYS A 9 12.13 -30.82 1.41
C CYS A 9 12.95 -31.97 1.99
N LYS A 10 12.88 -33.16 1.37
CA LYS A 10 13.69 -34.32 1.75
C LYS A 10 15.08 -34.21 1.12
N TYR A 11 16.11 -34.05 1.95
CA TYR A 11 17.51 -34.20 1.54
C TYR A 11 18.13 -35.38 2.31
N THR A 12 18.26 -36.53 1.65
CA THR A 12 19.01 -37.69 2.16
C THR A 12 20.48 -37.53 1.79
N ILE A 13 21.36 -37.38 2.78
CA ILE A 13 22.82 -37.31 2.59
C ILE A 13 23.46 -38.54 3.23
N ARG A 14 24.16 -39.37 2.43
CA ARG A 14 25.10 -40.40 2.92
C ARG A 14 26.50 -39.77 3.03
N ALA A 15 27.16 -39.99 4.16
CA ALA A 15 28.43 -39.37 4.52
C ALA A 15 29.64 -40.02 3.83
N SER A 16 30.58 -39.19 3.33
CA SER A 16 32.04 -39.45 3.34
C SER A 16 32.84 -38.22 2.90
N ALA A 17 33.95 -37.99 3.63
CA ALA A 17 35.13 -37.17 3.34
C ALA A 17 35.01 -35.63 3.28
N VAL A 18 35.91 -35.02 4.06
CA VAL A 18 36.16 -33.60 4.33
C VAL A 18 36.04 -32.70 3.09
N VAL A 19 35.08 -31.78 3.11
CA VAL A 19 34.99 -30.61 2.22
C VAL A 19 34.67 -29.39 3.10
N THR A 20 35.43 -28.32 2.90
CA THR A 20 35.24 -27.00 3.53
C THR A 20 33.77 -26.60 3.51
N LEU A 21 33.17 -26.43 4.70
CA LEU A 21 31.84 -25.87 4.90
C LEU A 21 31.86 -24.39 4.50
N GLY A 22 31.82 -24.11 3.19
CA GLY A 22 31.22 -22.89 2.71
C GLY A 22 29.76 -22.93 3.15
N LEU A 23 29.44 -22.20 4.21
CA LEU A 23 28.08 -21.91 4.62
C LEU A 23 27.41 -21.20 3.43
N LEU A 24 26.84 -21.99 2.52
CA LEU A 24 25.76 -21.55 1.65
C LEU A 24 24.61 -21.25 2.62
N VAL A 25 24.60 -20.03 3.16
CA VAL A 25 23.37 -19.38 3.58
C VAL A 25 22.53 -19.27 2.32
N ALA A 26 21.84 -20.36 1.99
CA ALA A 26 20.67 -20.31 1.14
C ALA A 26 19.65 -19.51 1.93
N SER A 27 19.73 -18.18 1.82
CA SER A 27 18.66 -17.31 2.26
C SER A 27 17.43 -17.75 1.48
N CYS A 28 16.47 -18.38 2.16
CA CYS A 28 15.10 -18.42 1.68
C CYS A 28 14.63 -16.97 1.61
N SER A 29 14.97 -16.26 0.53
CA SER A 29 14.30 -15.00 0.20
C SER A 29 12.83 -15.33 0.00
N GLU A 30 11.93 -14.50 0.52
CA GLU A 30 10.51 -14.67 0.26
C GLU A 30 10.26 -14.76 -1.25
N SER A 31 9.37 -15.66 -1.65
CA SER A 31 9.04 -15.80 -3.07
C SER A 31 8.39 -14.52 -3.59
N LYS A 32 8.58 -14.23 -4.88
CA LYS A 32 7.86 -13.15 -5.59
C LYS A 32 6.37 -13.17 -5.28
N LEU A 33 5.75 -14.36 -5.27
CA LEU A 33 4.32 -14.52 -4.98
C LEU A 33 3.94 -14.07 -3.56
N SER A 34 4.77 -14.39 -2.56
CA SER A 34 4.54 -13.94 -1.18
C SER A 34 4.60 -12.43 -1.07
N GLN A 35 5.61 -11.83 -1.70
CA GLN A 35 5.81 -10.37 -1.71
C GLN A 35 4.71 -9.64 -2.47
N CYS A 36 4.25 -10.18 -3.61
CA CYS A 36 3.07 -9.70 -4.34
C CYS A 36 1.84 -9.67 -3.45
N LYS A 37 1.61 -10.74 -2.67
CA LYS A 37 0.49 -10.80 -1.74
C LYS A 37 0.59 -9.72 -0.67
N GLN A 38 1.75 -9.52 -0.06
CA GLN A 38 1.94 -8.46 0.94
C GLN A 38 1.62 -7.07 0.38
N LEU A 39 2.16 -6.75 -0.80
CA LEU A 39 1.91 -5.47 -1.48
C LEU A 39 0.42 -5.24 -1.75
N ILE A 40 -0.25 -6.24 -2.31
CA ILE A 40 -1.68 -6.19 -2.65
C ILE A 40 -2.54 -6.11 -1.39
N ASP A 41 -2.21 -6.85 -0.33
CA ASP A 41 -2.95 -6.84 0.93
C ASP A 41 -2.92 -5.43 1.56
N VAL A 42 -1.75 -4.77 1.60
CA VAL A 42 -1.64 -3.38 2.08
C VAL A 42 -2.46 -2.43 1.20
N ALA A 43 -2.33 -2.50 -0.13
CA ALA A 43 -3.10 -1.63 -1.02
C ALA A 43 -4.62 -1.78 -0.83
N ASN A 44 -5.12 -3.01 -0.67
CA ASN A 44 -6.54 -3.27 -0.43
C ASN A 44 -7.01 -2.81 0.96
N GLN A 45 -6.15 -2.90 1.98
CA GLN A 45 -6.48 -2.42 3.32
C GLN A 45 -6.71 -0.91 3.33
N VAL A 46 -5.95 -0.15 2.54
CA VAL A 46 -6.11 1.30 2.40
C VAL A 46 -7.50 1.65 1.85
N VAL A 47 -7.94 0.98 0.79
CA VAL A 47 -9.29 1.17 0.22
C VAL A 47 -10.38 0.95 1.27
N THR A 48 -10.24 -0.09 2.08
CA THR A 48 -11.18 -0.42 3.17
C THR A 48 -11.20 0.65 4.26
N ASN A 49 -10.02 1.16 4.65
CA ASN A 49 -9.88 2.22 5.65
C ASN A 49 -10.54 3.53 5.17
N VAL A 50 -10.27 3.94 3.92
CA VAL A 50 -10.85 5.15 3.33
C VAL A 50 -12.37 5.02 3.19
N GLN A 51 -12.88 3.87 2.75
CA GLN A 51 -14.33 3.62 2.70
C GLN A 51 -14.98 3.72 4.09
N THR A 52 -14.32 3.20 5.12
CA THR A 52 -14.81 3.29 6.50
C THR A 52 -14.89 4.75 6.96
N VAL A 53 -13.87 5.56 6.67
CA VAL A 53 -13.87 7.01 6.96
C VAL A 53 -15.04 7.70 6.24
N ALA A 54 -15.26 7.40 4.96
CA ALA A 54 -16.33 8.01 4.17
C ALA A 54 -17.74 7.58 4.63
N GLN A 55 -17.93 6.32 5.03
CA GLN A 55 -19.21 5.83 5.57
C GLN A 55 -19.55 6.49 6.90
N ASN A 56 -18.56 6.61 7.80
CA ASN A 56 -18.73 7.29 9.09
C ASN A 56 -19.03 8.79 8.91
N ALA A 57 -18.46 9.41 7.87
CA ALA A 57 -18.71 10.80 7.51
C ALA A 57 -20.14 11.08 7.03
N SER A 58 -20.71 10.14 6.26
CA SER A 58 -22.01 10.29 5.60
C SER A 58 -23.20 10.37 6.56
N SER A 59 -22.96 10.14 7.86
CA SER A 59 -23.98 10.20 8.92
C SER A 59 -24.03 11.57 9.64
N THR A 60 -23.22 12.55 9.22
CA THR A 60 -23.05 13.83 9.93
C THR A 60 -23.73 14.99 9.21
N THR A 61 -24.39 15.88 9.95
CA THR A 61 -25.07 17.09 9.42
C THR A 61 -24.38 18.40 9.78
N ASN A 62 -23.29 18.38 10.57
CA ASN A 62 -22.60 19.60 10.97
C ASN A 62 -21.39 19.91 10.06
N PRO A 63 -21.19 21.17 9.63
CA PRO A 63 -20.04 21.57 8.80
C PRO A 63 -18.67 21.32 9.45
N SER A 64 -18.58 21.40 10.79
CA SER A 64 -17.37 21.06 11.55
C SER A 64 -16.99 19.58 11.41
N ASP A 65 -17.98 18.71 11.25
CA ASP A 65 -17.76 17.28 11.06
C ASP A 65 -17.23 17.02 9.65
N SER A 66 -17.62 17.83 8.65
CA SER A 66 -17.11 17.73 7.28
C SER A 66 -15.61 18.05 7.18
N LEU A 67 -15.10 19.05 7.92
CA LEU A 67 -13.67 19.35 7.95
C LEU A 67 -12.86 18.26 8.66
N ALA A 68 -13.42 17.69 9.73
CA ALA A 68 -12.81 16.56 10.43
C ALA A 68 -12.69 15.32 9.52
N VAL A 69 -13.69 15.09 8.66
CA VAL A 69 -13.66 14.01 7.66
C VAL A 69 -12.57 14.21 6.63
N ILE A 70 -12.43 15.43 6.08
CA ILE A 70 -11.35 15.74 5.14
C ILE A 70 -9.99 15.47 5.81
N ASN A 71 -9.80 15.90 7.05
CA ASN A 71 -8.57 15.62 7.78
C ASN A 71 -8.32 14.11 7.98
N LYS A 72 -9.37 13.33 8.26
CA LYS A 72 -9.26 11.86 8.39
C LYS A 72 -8.85 11.17 7.10
N VAL A 73 -9.22 11.70 5.93
CA VAL A 73 -8.74 11.19 4.64
C VAL A 73 -7.23 11.43 4.48
N ALA A 74 -6.74 12.62 4.86
CA ALA A 74 -5.30 12.90 4.84
C ALA A 74 -4.51 11.98 5.77
N GLU A 75 -5.01 11.77 7.00
CA GLU A 75 -4.41 10.84 7.96
C GLU A 75 -4.39 9.39 7.44
N ALA A 76 -5.48 8.95 6.79
CA ALA A 76 -5.54 7.63 6.18
C ALA A 76 -4.52 7.47 5.05
N ALA A 77 -4.28 8.52 4.25
CA ALA A 77 -3.27 8.52 3.20
C ALA A 77 -1.84 8.48 3.78
N ASP A 78 -1.55 9.23 4.84
CA ASP A 78 -0.26 9.19 5.51
C ASP A 78 0.02 7.80 6.12
N GLN A 79 -1.01 7.18 6.72
CA GLN A 79 -0.89 5.81 7.23
C GLN A 79 -0.66 4.81 6.07
N ALA A 80 -1.40 4.95 4.97
CA ALA A 80 -1.23 4.12 3.77
C ALA A 80 0.19 4.20 3.21
N LYS A 81 0.77 5.41 3.15
CA LYS A 81 2.17 5.64 2.78
C LYS A 81 3.10 4.89 3.72
N THR A 82 2.91 5.04 5.03
CA THR A 82 3.75 4.42 6.05
C THR A 82 3.69 2.89 5.98
N ASP A 83 2.49 2.33 5.87
CA ASP A 83 2.27 0.89 5.75
C ASP A 83 2.96 0.35 4.48
N MET A 84 2.81 1.06 3.36
CA MET A 84 3.46 0.71 2.11
C MET A 84 4.99 0.74 2.24
N GLU A 85 5.58 1.80 2.79
CA GLU A 85 7.03 1.94 3.00
C GLU A 85 7.60 0.92 4.00
N SER A 86 6.77 0.41 4.90
CA SER A 86 7.19 -0.61 5.88
C SER A 86 7.40 -2.00 5.29
N LEU A 87 6.89 -2.26 4.09
CA LEU A 87 7.03 -3.55 3.41
C LEU A 87 8.50 -3.84 3.09
N GLN A 88 8.98 -4.99 3.54
CA GLN A 88 10.34 -5.45 3.27
C GLN A 88 10.36 -6.30 2.00
N LEU A 89 10.31 -5.62 0.85
CA LEU A 89 10.34 -6.26 -0.46
C LEU A 89 11.79 -6.43 -0.91
N SER A 90 12.10 -7.59 -1.49
CA SER A 90 13.40 -7.91 -2.09
C SER A 90 13.36 -7.92 -3.61
N ASP A 91 12.19 -8.11 -4.23
CA ASP A 91 12.02 -8.00 -5.67
C ASP A 91 12.05 -6.52 -6.11
N GLU A 92 12.91 -6.19 -7.07
CA GLU A 92 13.12 -4.81 -7.51
C GLU A 92 11.91 -4.19 -8.24
N ASN A 93 11.09 -4.98 -8.93
CA ASN A 93 9.86 -4.46 -9.54
C ASN A 93 8.83 -4.15 -8.46
N LEU A 94 8.73 -5.01 -7.44
CA LEU A 94 7.83 -4.80 -6.31
C LEU A 94 8.24 -3.57 -5.48
N LYS A 95 9.54 -3.32 -5.29
CA LYS A 95 10.03 -2.05 -4.70
C LYS A 95 9.66 -0.83 -5.54
N GLY A 96 9.71 -0.96 -6.87
CA GLY A 96 9.26 0.08 -7.79
C GLY A 96 7.77 0.41 -7.60
N PHE A 97 6.92 -0.61 -7.50
CA PHE A 97 5.49 -0.42 -7.21
C PHE A 97 5.24 0.16 -5.82
N GLN A 98 5.94 -0.33 -4.80
CA GLN A 98 5.89 0.19 -3.44
C GLN A 98 6.18 1.70 -3.40
N THR A 99 7.25 2.12 -4.08
CA THR A 99 7.65 3.54 -4.16
C THR A 99 6.56 4.39 -4.82
N ARG A 100 5.97 3.91 -5.92
CA ARG A 100 4.90 4.63 -6.62
C ARG A 100 3.62 4.72 -5.81
N TYR A 101 3.24 3.67 -5.08
CA TYR A 101 2.12 3.74 -4.13
C TYR A 101 2.39 4.73 -3.00
N ALA A 102 3.59 4.69 -2.40
CA ALA A 102 3.96 5.62 -1.34
C ALA A 102 3.90 7.08 -1.81
N ALA A 103 4.38 7.36 -3.02
CA ALA A 103 4.28 8.69 -3.64
C ALA A 103 2.82 9.11 -3.88
N MET A 104 2.00 8.22 -4.45
CA MET A 104 0.58 8.49 -4.69
C MET A 104 -0.15 8.80 -3.38
N TYR A 105 0.10 8.03 -2.30
CA TYR A 105 -0.50 8.29 -1.00
C TYR A 105 0.00 9.60 -0.37
N ALA A 106 1.26 9.97 -0.57
CA ALA A 106 1.78 11.28 -0.15
C ALA A 106 1.04 12.44 -0.84
N GLU A 107 0.88 12.36 -2.17
CA GLU A 107 0.15 13.36 -2.97
C GLU A 107 -1.32 13.46 -2.55
N ILE A 108 -1.97 12.33 -2.28
CA ILE A 108 -3.35 12.30 -1.76
C ILE A 108 -3.43 13.01 -0.40
N GLY A 109 -2.49 12.73 0.52
CA GLY A 109 -2.45 13.37 1.83
C GLY A 109 -2.24 14.88 1.76
N GLU A 110 -1.31 15.32 0.91
CA GLU A 110 -1.01 16.74 0.66
C GLU A 110 -2.22 17.48 0.07
N THR A 111 -2.74 17.03 -1.07
CA THR A 111 -3.88 17.67 -1.74
C THR A 111 -5.14 17.68 -0.88
N THR A 112 -5.31 16.70 -0.01
CA THR A 112 -6.40 16.67 0.98
C THR A 112 -6.22 17.74 2.07
N ARG A 113 -4.99 17.96 2.55
CA ARG A 113 -4.70 19.07 3.46
C ARG A 113 -4.89 20.42 2.79
N ASP A 114 -4.56 20.56 1.52
CA ASP A 114 -4.81 21.78 0.76
C ASP A 114 -6.31 22.07 0.63
N MET A 115 -7.13 21.04 0.39
CA MET A 115 -8.59 21.17 0.44
C MET A 115 -9.08 21.65 1.81
N LEU A 116 -8.51 21.12 2.90
CA LEU A 116 -8.84 21.54 4.27
C LEU A 116 -8.47 23.01 4.53
N SER A 117 -7.26 23.43 4.14
CA SER A 117 -6.80 24.82 4.29
C SER A 117 -7.62 25.79 3.44
N ALA A 118 -7.98 25.41 2.21
CA ALA A 118 -8.87 26.18 1.35
C ALA A 118 -10.27 26.33 1.97
N ALA A 119 -10.82 25.26 2.55
CA ALA A 119 -12.12 25.31 3.22
C ALA A 119 -12.10 26.22 4.47
N GLN A 120 -11.03 26.17 5.27
CA GLN A 120 -10.86 27.03 6.45
C GLN A 120 -10.72 28.52 6.08
N SER A 121 -10.00 28.81 5.00
CA SER A 121 -9.81 30.17 4.48
C SER A 121 -10.98 30.66 3.60
N LYS A 122 -11.94 29.78 3.28
CA LYS A 122 -13.04 30.03 2.33
C LYS A 122 -12.56 30.40 0.92
N ASP A 123 -11.38 29.95 0.54
CA ASP A 123 -10.82 30.14 -0.80
C ASP A 123 -11.34 29.06 -1.74
N THR A 124 -12.37 29.41 -2.51
CA THR A 124 -13.04 28.49 -3.44
C THR A 124 -12.15 28.10 -4.62
N GLN A 125 -11.23 28.98 -5.05
CA GLN A 125 -10.35 28.71 -6.17
C GLN A 125 -9.22 27.75 -5.75
N ALA A 126 -8.62 27.98 -4.57
CA ALA A 126 -7.66 27.05 -3.99
C ALA A 126 -8.30 25.66 -3.77
N GLY A 127 -9.52 25.61 -3.23
CA GLY A 127 -10.22 24.34 -3.01
C GLY A 127 -10.51 23.58 -4.32
N LYS A 128 -10.85 24.28 -5.40
CA LYS A 128 -11.03 23.67 -6.72
C LYS A 128 -9.73 23.12 -7.30
N ASN A 129 -8.62 23.83 -7.12
CA ASN A 129 -7.30 23.39 -7.57
C ASN A 129 -6.87 22.13 -6.81
N ALA A 130 -6.91 22.18 -5.48
CA ALA A 130 -6.59 21.04 -4.61
C ALA A 130 -7.45 19.81 -4.94
N TYR A 131 -8.75 19.98 -5.21
CA TYR A 131 -9.61 18.88 -5.64
C TYR A 131 -9.22 18.28 -7.00
N ASN A 132 -8.78 19.10 -7.95
CA ASN A 132 -8.32 18.60 -9.24
C ASN A 132 -7.01 17.82 -9.11
N GLU A 133 -6.10 18.29 -8.27
CA GLU A 133 -4.84 17.60 -7.96
C GLU A 133 -5.10 16.28 -7.21
N PHE A 134 -6.00 16.28 -6.23
CA PHE A 134 -6.48 15.06 -5.57
C PHE A 134 -7.03 14.02 -6.56
N LYS A 135 -7.86 14.45 -7.53
CA LYS A 135 -8.35 13.56 -8.59
C LYS A 135 -7.23 13.03 -9.47
N ALA A 136 -6.25 13.87 -9.80
CA ALA A 136 -5.10 13.45 -10.59
C ALA A 136 -4.29 12.39 -9.83
N ALA A 137 -4.02 12.60 -8.54
CA ALA A 137 -3.32 11.64 -7.68
C ALA A 137 -4.06 10.29 -7.60
N THR A 138 -5.36 10.32 -7.31
CA THR A 138 -6.19 9.10 -7.21
C THR A 138 -6.37 8.38 -8.56
N SER A 139 -6.30 9.07 -9.69
CA SER A 139 -6.39 8.43 -11.01
C SER A 139 -5.22 7.50 -11.34
N GLN A 140 -4.10 7.64 -10.63
CA GLN A 140 -2.92 6.79 -10.81
C GLN A 140 -3.15 5.35 -10.33
N GLU A 141 -4.07 5.15 -9.38
CA GLU A 141 -4.31 3.87 -8.71
C GLU A 141 -4.68 2.76 -9.71
N GLY A 142 -5.55 3.05 -10.67
CA GLY A 142 -6.00 2.06 -11.66
C GLY A 142 -4.86 1.51 -12.53
N SER A 143 -3.91 2.37 -12.93
CA SER A 143 -2.73 1.94 -13.69
C SER A 143 -1.83 1.06 -12.82
N LEU A 144 -1.55 1.50 -11.60
CA LEU A 144 -0.73 0.77 -10.63
C LEU A 144 -1.29 -0.63 -10.35
N VAL A 145 -2.59 -0.74 -10.08
CA VAL A 145 -3.27 -2.03 -9.87
C VAL A 145 -3.12 -2.94 -11.07
N ASN A 146 -3.31 -2.44 -12.29
CA ASN A 146 -3.19 -3.25 -13.51
C ASN A 146 -1.76 -3.75 -13.74
N GLU A 147 -0.77 -2.87 -13.57
CA GLU A 147 0.65 -3.23 -13.72
C GLU A 147 1.08 -4.27 -12.69
N ILE A 148 0.66 -4.12 -11.43
CA ILE A 148 0.96 -5.07 -10.36
C ILE A 148 0.29 -6.41 -10.63
N ASN A 149 -0.99 -6.42 -11.02
CA ASN A 149 -1.70 -7.66 -11.32
C ASN A 149 -1.04 -8.40 -12.50
N ALA A 150 -0.67 -7.68 -13.56
CA ALA A 150 0.05 -8.26 -14.68
C ALA A 150 1.42 -8.81 -14.28
N TYR A 151 2.14 -8.11 -13.39
CA TYR A 151 3.42 -8.58 -12.88
C TYR A 151 3.28 -9.81 -11.97
N CYS A 152 2.33 -9.80 -11.05
CA CYS A 152 2.12 -10.83 -10.04
C CYS A 152 1.45 -12.11 -10.56
N ALA A 153 0.80 -12.05 -11.73
CA ALA A 153 0.23 -13.23 -12.40
C ALA A 153 1.27 -14.05 -13.20
N GLN A 154 2.48 -13.52 -13.40
CA GLN A 154 3.58 -14.20 -14.09
C GLN A 154 4.36 -15.15 -13.19
#